data_AF-A0A0W8FY22-F1
#
_entry.id   AF-A0A0W8FY22-F1
#
_cell.length_a   1.000
_cell.length_b   1.000
_cell.length_c   1.000
_cell.angle_alpha   90.00
_cell.angle_beta   90.00
_cell.angle_gamma   90.00
#
_symmetry.space_group_name_H-M   'P 1'
#
loop_
_entity.id
_entity.type
_entity.pdbx_description
1 polymer ?
#
loop_
_entity_poly.entity_id
_entity_poly.type
_entity_poly.pdbx_seq_one_letter_code
_entity_poly.pdbx_strand_id
1 'polypeptide(L)'
;MNNPNIIAAIEFENSNAETNYIRFGAEYNIFENLYLRGGVDKIDIGNFDIPVRPSLGFSYFHALGFGVVGFNYAFAIEPYSSHDQHIVGLNINF
;
A
#
# COMPACT_ATOMS: atom_id res chain seq x y z
N MET A 1 -18.76 16.36 3.24
CA MET A 1 -18.51 15.23 2.32
C MET A 1 -18.09 14.06 3.17
N ASN A 2 -18.81 12.94 3.10
CA ASN A 2 -18.55 11.78 3.95
C ASN A 2 -17.36 11.02 3.35
N ASN A 3 -16.16 11.16 3.92
CA ASN A 3 -15.01 10.39 3.46
C ASN A 3 -15.23 8.92 3.84
N PRO A 4 -15.11 7.98 2.91
CA PRO A 4 -15.27 6.57 3.22
C PRO A 4 -14.16 6.15 4.18
N ASN A 5 -14.54 5.54 5.30
CA ASN A 5 -13.57 5.05 6.29
C ASN A 5 -12.68 3.97 5.68
N ILE A 6 -13.16 3.19 4.70
CA ILE A 6 -12.40 2.15 4.00
C ILE A 6 -12.45 2.42 2.51
N ILE A 7 -11.29 2.38 1.86
CA ILE A 7 -11.14 2.38 0.41
C ILE A 7 -10.43 1.09 0.02
N ALA A 8 -10.93 0.36 -0.96
CA ALA A 8 -10.26 -0.82 -1.50
C ALA A 8 -10.21 -0.73 -3.02
N ALA A 9 -9.12 -1.23 -3.58
CA ALA A 9 -8.85 -1.25 -5.01
C ALA A 9 -8.33 -2.64 -5.40
N ILE A 10 -8.74 -3.08 -6.59
CA ILE A 10 -8.21 -4.27 -7.23
C ILE A 10 -7.82 -3.89 -8.65
N GLU A 11 -6.62 -4.28 -9.06
CA GLU A 11 -6.12 -4.08 -10.40
C GLU A 11 -5.85 -5.45 -11.03
N PHE A 12 -6.25 -5.59 -12.28
CA PHE A 12 -6.02 -6.79 -13.07
C PHE A 12 -5.26 -6.39 -14.33
N GLU A 13 -4.11 -7.03 -14.54
CA GLU A 13 -3.26 -6.83 -15.71
C GLU A 13 -3.10 -8.16 -16.44
N ASN A 14 -3.53 -8.18 -17.71
CA ASN A 14 -3.36 -9.32 -18.61
C ASN A 14 -2.29 -8.96 -19.66
N SER A 15 -1.24 -9.76 -19.74
CA SER A 15 -0.21 -9.64 -20.78
C SER A 15 -0.31 -10.75 -21.81
N ASN A 16 -0.01 -10.43 -23.07
CA ASN A 16 0.05 -11.38 -24.20
C ASN A 16 1.06 -12.53 -24.00
N ALA A 17 1.95 -12.43 -23.01
CA ALA A 17 2.94 -13.45 -22.63
C ALA A 17 2.40 -14.44 -21.57
N GLU A 18 1.08 -14.71 -21.55
CA GLU A 18 0.38 -15.64 -20.64
C GLU A 18 0.43 -15.30 -19.14
N THR A 19 0.96 -14.13 -18.77
CA THR A 19 1.04 -13.72 -17.36
C THR A 19 -0.18 -12.86 -16.97
N ASN A 20 -0.90 -13.29 -15.92
CA ASN A 20 -2.09 -12.64 -15.41
C ASN A 20 -1.83 -12.13 -13.99
N TYR A 21 -1.50 -10.86 -13.83
CA TYR A 21 -1.23 -10.29 -12.52
C TYR A 21 -2.47 -9.62 -11.93
N ILE A 22 -2.77 -9.98 -10.68
CA ILE A 22 -3.70 -9.25 -9.82
C ILE A 22 -2.93 -8.50 -8.76
N ARG A 23 -3.35 -7.26 -8.52
CA ARG A 23 -2.98 -6.47 -7.34
C ARG A 23 -4.22 -6.14 -6.56
N PHE A 24 -4.13 -6.23 -5.25
CA PHE A 24 -5.20 -5.81 -4.34
C PHE A 24 -4.62 -4.88 -3.30
N GLY A 25 -5.33 -3.80 -3.00
CA GLY A 25 -4.94 -2.84 -1.97
C GLY A 25 -6.17 -2.34 -1.21
N ALA A 26 -6.00 -2.11 0.08
CA ALA A 26 -7.00 -1.47 0.91
C ALA A 26 -6.34 -0.42 1.81
N GLU A 27 -7.04 0.68 2.00
CA GLU A 27 -6.72 1.75 2.92
C GLU A 27 -7.88 1.89 3.92
N TYR A 28 -7.54 1.91 5.21
CA TYR A 28 -8.47 2.12 6.30
C TYR A 28 -8.10 3.36 7.10
N ASN A 29 -9.03 4.30 7.16
CA ASN A 29 -9.01 5.49 7.99
C ASN A 29 -9.56 5.15 9.38
N ILE A 30 -8.66 4.93 10.35
CA ILE A 30 -9.07 4.64 11.74
C ILE A 30 -9.52 5.91 12.45
N PHE A 31 -8.77 6.99 12.25
CA PHE A 31 -8.94 8.25 12.96
C PHE A 31 -8.65 9.42 12.02
N GLU A 32 -9.10 10.62 12.38
CA GLU A 32 -8.71 11.84 11.65
C GLU A 32 -7.18 11.89 11.55
N ASN A 33 -6.71 11.84 10.32
CA ASN A 33 -5.31 11.88 9.93
C ASN A 33 -4.47 10.60 10.17
N LEU A 34 -5.08 9.47 10.57
CA LEU A 34 -4.40 8.17 10.68
C LEU A 34 -4.96 7.18 9.66
N TYR A 35 -4.09 6.73 8.77
CA TYR A 35 -4.39 5.83 7.66
C TYR A 35 -3.59 4.55 7.83
N LEU A 36 -4.24 3.39 7.81
CA LEU A 36 -3.59 2.10 7.62
C LEU A 36 -3.77 1.66 6.18
N ARG A 37 -2.75 1.04 5.61
CA ARG A 37 -2.74 0.55 4.25
C ARG A 37 -2.24 -0.89 4.25
N GLY A 38 -2.86 -1.72 3.43
CA GLY A 38 -2.40 -3.07 3.19
C GLY A 38 -2.62 -3.41 1.73
N GLY A 39 -1.70 -4.14 1.14
CA GLY A 39 -1.83 -4.56 -0.24
C GLY A 39 -1.06 -5.82 -0.53
N VAL A 40 -1.49 -6.54 -1.55
CA VAL A 40 -0.80 -7.70 -2.08
C VAL A 40 -0.56 -7.43 -3.56
N ASP A 41 0.71 -7.50 -3.95
CA ASP A 41 1.14 -7.33 -5.34
C ASP A 41 1.60 -8.69 -5.92
N LYS A 42 1.55 -8.78 -7.26
CA LYS A 42 1.98 -9.93 -8.08
C LYS A 42 1.30 -11.26 -7.76
N ILE A 43 -0.03 -11.25 -7.56
CA ILE A 43 -0.79 -12.50 -7.53
C ILE A 43 -0.94 -12.98 -8.97
N ASP A 44 -0.22 -14.03 -9.36
CA ASP A 44 -0.37 -14.64 -10.69
C ASP A 44 -1.43 -15.75 -10.67
N ILE A 45 -2.49 -15.59 -11.45
CA ILE A 45 -3.60 -16.56 -11.55
C ILE A 45 -3.26 -17.71 -12.51
N GLY A 46 -2.33 -17.49 -13.44
CA GLY A 46 -1.87 -18.47 -14.41
C GLY A 46 -0.75 -19.37 -13.87
N ASN A 47 0.04 -18.87 -12.91
CA ASN A 47 1.14 -19.61 -12.32
C ASN A 47 1.39 -19.24 -10.84
N PHE A 48 1.00 -20.13 -9.91
CA PHE A 48 1.16 -19.93 -8.46
C PHE A 48 2.61 -20.11 -7.96
N ASP A 49 3.57 -20.46 -8.82
CA ASP A 49 4.99 -20.50 -8.43
C ASP A 49 5.57 -19.09 -8.17
N ILE A 50 4.88 -18.03 -8.60
CA ILE A 50 5.29 -16.66 -8.29
C ILE A 50 4.85 -16.33 -6.86
N PRO A 51 5.78 -16.05 -5.94
CA PRO A 51 5.46 -15.70 -4.58
C PRO A 51 4.84 -14.31 -4.52
N VAL A 52 3.72 -14.23 -3.79
CA VAL A 52 2.98 -13.00 -3.54
C VAL A 52 3.80 -12.00 -2.73
N ARG A 53 3.57 -10.71 -2.96
CA ARG A 53 4.25 -9.62 -2.25
C ARG A 53 3.28 -8.85 -1.36
N PRO A 54 3.05 -9.32 -0.12
CA PRO A 54 2.24 -8.58 0.82
C PRO A 54 3.00 -7.34 1.31
N SER A 55 2.23 -6.28 1.54
CA SER A 55 2.69 -5.00 2.04
C SER A 55 1.71 -4.47 3.07
N LEU A 56 2.25 -3.82 4.10
CA LEU A 56 1.51 -3.16 5.16
C LEU A 56 2.14 -1.80 5.40
N GLY A 57 1.34 -0.77 5.58
CA GLY A 57 1.83 0.57 5.86
C GLY A 57 0.87 1.35 6.71
N PHE A 58 1.37 2.45 7.26
CA PHE A 58 0.55 3.44 7.91
C PHE A 58 1.04 4.84 7.57
N SER A 59 0.12 5.79 7.66
CA SER A 59 0.40 7.19 7.48
C SER A 59 -0.27 7.98 8.58
N TYR A 60 0.46 8.94 9.14
CA TYR A 60 -0.05 9.87 10.14
C TYR A 60 0.19 11.29 9.65
N PHE A 61 -0.85 12.11 9.61
CA PHE A 61 -0.75 13.52 9.23
C PHE A 61 -1.11 14.41 10.41
N HIS A 62 -0.40 15.52 10.53
CA HIS A 62 -0.63 16.51 11.55
C HIS A 62 -0.73 17.87 10.88
N ALA A 63 -1.90 18.49 10.97
CA ALA A 63 -2.12 19.85 10.50
C ALA A 63 -1.53 20.82 11.52
N LEU A 64 -0.57 21.61 11.07
CA LEU A 64 -0.05 22.78 11.76
C LEU A 64 -0.77 24.00 11.19
N GLY A 65 -0.91 25.07 11.98
CA GLY A 65 -1.58 26.29 11.48
C GLY A 65 -0.93 26.92 10.24
N PHE A 66 0.28 26.49 9.87
CA PHE A 66 1.06 26.97 8.73
C PHE A 66 1.34 25.90 7.66
N GLY A 67 0.79 24.68 7.79
CA GLY A 67 1.10 23.59 6.87
C GLY A 67 0.69 22.20 7.37
N VAL A 68 1.09 21.14 6.69
CA VAL A 68 0.80 19.75 7.08
C VAL A 68 2.09 18.96 7.12
N VAL A 69 2.32 18.25 8.23
CA VAL A 69 3.42 17.29 8.36
C VAL A 69 2.84 15.89 8.33
N GLY A 70 3.34 15.05 7.41
CA GLY A 70 2.96 13.66 7.27
C GLY A 70 4.13 12.73 7.57
N PHE A 71 3.90 11.70 8.36
CA PHE A 71 4.79 10.57 8.52
C PHE A 71 4.19 9.36 7.80
N ASN A 72 5.01 8.66 7.03
CA ASN A 72 4.62 7.48 6.28
C ASN A 72 5.59 6.35 6.61
N TYR A 73 5.04 5.18 6.89
CA TYR A 73 5.80 3.96 7.05
C TYR A 73 5.17 2.87 6.19
N ALA A 74 5.99 2.17 5.43
CA ALA A 74 5.56 1.00 4.67
C ALA A 74 6.55 -0.14 4.89
N PHE A 75 6.00 -1.32 5.08
CA PHE A 75 6.69 -2.58 5.20
C PHE A 75 6.24 -3.46 4.04
N ALA A 76 7.19 -3.94 3.25
CA ALA A 76 6.91 -4.83 2.13
C ALA A 76 7.79 -6.07 2.27
N ILE A 77 7.16 -7.24 2.19
CA ILE A 77 7.87 -8.52 2.16
C ILE A 77 8.27 -8.78 0.71
N GLU A 78 9.56 -8.90 0.48
CA GLU A 78 10.12 -9.17 -0.85
C GLU A 78 10.53 -10.65 -0.92
N PRO A 79 9.75 -11.53 -1.57
CA PRO A 79 9.94 -12.97 -1.51
C PRO A 79 11.21 -13.49 -2.18
N TYR A 80 11.86 -12.67 -3.02
CA TYR A 80 13.12 -13.02 -3.67
C TYR A 80 14.36 -12.41 -2.98
N SER A 81 14.16 -11.69 -1.88
CA SER A 81 15.21 -11.08 -1.07
C SER A 81 15.24 -11.75 0.31
N SER A 82 16.43 -11.96 0.87
CA SER A 82 16.57 -12.42 2.26
C SER A 82 16.22 -11.35 3.30
N HIS A 83 15.89 -10.13 2.86
CA HIS A 83 15.61 -8.99 3.71
C HIS A 83 14.28 -8.34 3.31
N ASP A 84 13.49 -8.01 4.32
CA ASP A 84 12.26 -7.24 4.19
C ASP A 84 12.57 -5.76 3.88
N GLN A 85 11.64 -5.08 3.20
CA GLN A 85 11.77 -3.66 2.90
C GLN A 85 11.01 -2.82 3.93
N HIS A 86 11.75 -1.92 4.58
CA HIS A 86 11.20 -0.91 5.48
C HIS A 86 11.39 0.46 4.85
N ILE A 87 10.29 1.12 4.50
CA ILE A 87 10.25 2.41 3.82
C ILE A 87 9.71 3.43 4.81
N VAL A 88 10.51 4.45 5.11
CA VAL A 88 10.11 5.56 5.99
C VAL A 88 10.10 6.84 5.16
N GLY A 89 8.98 7.56 5.17
CA GLY A 89 8.78 8.79 4.44
C GLY A 89 8.31 9.92 5.35
N LEU A 90 8.92 11.08 5.22
CA LEU A 90 8.44 12.33 5.81
C LEU A 90 7.91 13.23 4.70
N ASN A 91 6.71 13.75 4.90
CA ASN A 91 6.03 14.68 4.02
C ASN A 91 5.87 16.01 4.77
N ILE A 92 6.26 17.12 4.15
CA ILE A 92 6.11 18.46 4.71
C ILE A 92 5.48 19.30 3.61
N ASN A 93 4.30 19.85 3.88
CA ASN A 93 3.54 20.68 2.97
C ASN A 93 3.27 22.03 3.64
N PHE A 94 3.44 23.14 2.91
CA PHE A 94 3.41 24.52 3.41
C PHE A 94 2.60 25.42 2.48
#